data_AF-A0A2V7TQV1-F1
#
_entry.id   AF-A0A2V7TQV1-F1
#
_cell.length_a   1.000
_cell.length_b   1.000
_cell.length_c   1.000
_cell.angle_alpha   90.00
_cell.angle_beta   90.00
_cell.angle_gamma   90.00
#
_symmetry.space_group_name_H-M   'P 1'
#
loop_
_entity.id
_entity.type
_entity.pdbx_description
1 polymer ?
#
loop_
_entity_poly.entity_id
_entity_poly.type
_entity_poly.pdbx_seq_one_letter_code
_entity_poly.pdbx_strand_id
1 'polypeptide(L)'
;MTLGELAKMYNAEQRIGADLTVVPVDGWRRDMWWDETGLPWVNPSPNIRRLEAAIHYPGTVFFEATNVSEGRGTDLPFEQIGAPWLRNSEVVAAMNAMNLPGIRFEAVEFPTTETTRKYPGQVLKGVRFTVTDRASYRPLATSLLMIDLIRRLHPDQFQWAGATV
;
A
#
# COMPACT_ATOMS: atom_id res chain seq x y z
N MET A 1 -1.20 -8.06 15.59
CA MET A 1 -1.19 -7.78 17.03
C MET A 1 -1.68 -6.36 17.23
N THR A 2 -2.38 -6.08 18.32
CA THR A 2 -2.71 -4.71 18.74
C THR A 2 -1.48 -4.02 19.35
N LEU A 3 -1.54 -2.70 19.57
CA LEU A 3 -0.45 -1.98 20.25
C LEU A 3 -0.23 -2.48 21.69
N GLY A 4 -1.30 -2.83 22.41
CA GLY A 4 -1.19 -3.39 23.75
C GLY A 4 -0.51 -4.76 23.77
N GLU A 5 -0.80 -5.61 22.78
CA GLU A 5 -0.12 -6.91 22.60
C GLU A 5 1.36 -6.72 22.25
N LEU A 6 1.68 -5.77 21.35
CA LEU A 6 3.07 -5.45 20.99
C LEU A 6 3.85 -4.88 22.17
N ALA A 7 3.25 -4.00 22.97
CA ALA A 7 3.89 -3.43 24.16
C ALA A 7 4.27 -4.53 25.17
N LYS A 8 3.37 -5.49 25.42
CA LYS A 8 3.65 -6.66 26.27
C LYS A 8 4.78 -7.51 25.71
N MET A 9 4.73 -7.81 24.41
CA MET A 9 5.78 -8.58 23.73
C MET A 9 7.14 -7.90 23.88
N TYR A 10 7.26 -6.61 23.54
CA TYR A 10 8.53 -5.90 23.64
C TYR A 10 9.03 -5.77 25.08
N ASN A 11 8.15 -5.49 26.05
CA ASN A 11 8.57 -5.38 27.45
C ASN A 11 9.20 -6.69 27.96
N ALA A 12 8.66 -7.83 27.54
CA ALA A 12 9.18 -9.16 27.87
C ALA A 12 10.44 -9.52 27.07
N GLU A 13 10.37 -9.53 25.74
CA GLU A 13 11.44 -10.03 24.87
C GLU A 13 12.69 -9.15 24.89
N GLN A 14 12.52 -7.83 25.04
CA GLN A 14 13.64 -6.88 25.13
C GLN A 14 14.05 -6.58 26.57
N ARG A 15 13.43 -7.24 27.56
CA ARG A 15 13.72 -7.08 29.00
C ARG A 15 13.73 -5.61 29.44
N ILE A 16 12.78 -4.83 28.94
CA ILE A 16 12.72 -3.37 29.20
C ILE A 16 12.45 -3.10 30.68
N GLY A 17 11.68 -3.96 31.35
CA GLY A 17 11.37 -3.82 32.78
C GLY A 17 10.44 -2.64 33.08
N ALA A 18 9.66 -2.18 32.09
CA ALA A 18 8.67 -1.14 32.30
C ALA A 18 7.52 -1.66 33.17
N ASP A 19 7.06 -0.81 34.10
CA ASP A 19 5.79 -1.01 34.80
C ASP A 19 4.62 -0.76 33.84
N LEU A 20 4.24 -1.81 33.09
CA LEU A 20 3.30 -1.73 31.97
C LEU A 20 1.92 -2.21 32.37
N THR A 21 0.93 -1.31 32.30
CA THR A 21 -0.49 -1.65 32.36
C THR A 21 -1.13 -1.52 30.97
N VAL A 22 -1.80 -2.57 30.50
CA VAL A 22 -2.59 -2.55 29.25
C VAL A 22 -4.06 -2.74 29.60
N VAL A 23 -4.90 -1.76 29.26
CA VAL A 23 -6.35 -1.87 29.38
C VAL A 23 -6.90 -2.52 28.09
N PRO A 24 -7.48 -3.73 28.16
CA PRO A 24 -7.97 -4.42 26.97
C PRO A 24 -9.24 -3.75 26.42
N VAL A 25 -9.40 -3.81 25.10
CA VAL A 25 -10.64 -3.39 24.42
C VAL A 25 -11.68 -4.49 24.55
N ASP A 26 -12.86 -4.16 25.06
CA ASP A 26 -13.96 -5.10 25.16
C ASP A 26 -14.58 -5.41 23.78
N GLY A 27 -15.00 -6.66 23.57
CA GLY A 27 -15.65 -7.13 22.34
C GLY A 27 -14.76 -7.24 21.09
N TRP A 28 -13.51 -6.76 21.11
CA TRP A 28 -12.59 -6.87 19.98
C TRP A 28 -12.18 -8.34 19.72
N ARG A 29 -12.15 -8.73 18.45
CA ARG A 29 -11.63 -10.04 18.01
C ARG A 29 -10.59 -9.86 16.93
N ARG A 30 -9.64 -10.81 16.86
CA ARG A 30 -8.48 -10.71 15.97
C ARG A 30 -8.80 -10.79 14.48
N ASP A 31 -9.96 -11.32 14.14
CA ASP A 31 -10.50 -11.43 12.78
C ASP A 31 -11.34 -10.21 12.36
N MET A 32 -11.60 -9.26 13.27
CA MET A 32 -12.33 -8.05 12.95
C MET A 32 -11.54 -7.13 12.04
N TRP A 33 -12.20 -6.67 10.99
CA TRP A 33 -11.82 -5.51 10.20
C TRP A 33 -12.30 -4.22 10.86
N TRP A 34 -11.71 -3.08 10.49
CA TRP A 34 -12.04 -1.81 11.13
C TRP A 34 -13.52 -1.44 10.97
N ASP A 35 -14.09 -1.64 9.78
CA ASP A 35 -15.50 -1.39 9.47
C ASP A 35 -16.46 -2.29 10.25
N GLU A 36 -15.98 -3.41 10.80
CA GLU A 36 -16.78 -4.32 11.64
C GLU A 36 -16.80 -3.89 13.11
N THR A 37 -15.95 -2.93 13.50
CA THR A 37 -15.92 -2.39 14.88
C THR A 37 -17.06 -1.40 15.15
N GLY A 38 -17.68 -0.85 14.10
CA GLY A 38 -18.65 0.24 14.21
C GLY A 38 -18.06 1.62 14.57
N LEU A 39 -16.73 1.72 14.69
CA LEU A 39 -16.05 2.98 15.00
C LEU A 39 -15.86 3.84 13.73
N PRO A 40 -15.90 5.18 13.85
CA PRO A 40 -15.64 6.05 12.72
C PRO A 40 -14.19 5.91 12.22
N TRP A 41 -14.00 6.04 10.91
CA TRP A 41 -12.66 6.12 10.34
C TRP A 41 -12.05 7.51 10.58
N VAL A 42 -10.92 7.54 11.27
CA VAL A 42 -10.07 8.73 11.39
C VAL A 42 -8.76 8.41 10.69
N ASN A 43 -8.34 9.27 9.76
CA ASN A 43 -7.14 9.04 8.97
C ASN A 43 -5.91 8.88 9.88
N PRO A 44 -5.24 7.71 9.90
CA PRO A 44 -4.03 7.53 10.70
C PRO A 44 -2.84 8.30 10.13
N SER A 45 -2.95 8.79 8.89
CA SER A 45 -1.95 9.58 8.18
C SER A 45 -2.64 10.47 7.13
N PRO A 46 -2.06 11.62 6.74
CA PRO A 46 -2.59 12.43 5.64
C PRO A 46 -2.77 11.68 4.32
N ASN A 47 -2.09 10.53 4.14
CA ASN A 47 -2.13 9.70 2.94
C ASN A 47 -2.79 8.33 3.14
N ILE A 48 -3.26 7.98 4.33
CA ILE A 48 -4.08 6.78 4.54
C ILE A 48 -5.49 7.28 4.85
N ARG A 49 -6.26 7.52 3.78
CA ARG A 49 -7.52 8.28 3.85
C ARG A 49 -8.76 7.39 3.88
N ARG A 50 -8.60 6.10 3.61
CA ARG A 50 -9.67 5.11 3.56
C ARG A 50 -9.15 3.76 4.07
N LEU A 51 -10.09 2.91 4.45
CA LEU A 51 -9.79 1.53 4.83
C LEU A 51 -9.09 0.77 3.68
N GLU A 52 -9.50 0.99 2.43
CA GLU A 52 -8.89 0.34 1.26
C GLU A 52 -7.40 0.71 1.11
N ALA A 53 -7.03 1.98 1.25
CA ALA A 53 -5.63 2.39 1.32
C ALA A 53 -4.86 1.66 2.44
N ALA A 54 -5.47 1.47 3.62
CA ALA A 54 -4.85 0.75 4.73
C ALA A 54 -4.66 -0.75 4.44
N ILE A 55 -5.56 -1.37 3.66
CA ILE A 55 -5.45 -2.75 3.20
C ILE A 55 -4.30 -2.90 2.19
N HIS A 56 -4.14 -1.95 1.27
CA HIS A 56 -3.05 -1.98 0.28
C HIS A 56 -1.68 -1.59 0.85
N TYR A 57 -1.66 -0.68 1.82
CA TYR A 57 -0.46 -0.02 2.33
C TYR A 57 0.71 -0.98 2.66
N PRO A 58 0.51 -2.15 3.32
CA PRO A 58 1.61 -3.09 3.59
C PRO A 58 2.34 -3.60 2.34
N GLY A 59 1.72 -3.50 1.15
CA GLY A 59 2.36 -3.78 -0.13
C GLY A 59 2.74 -2.50 -0.88
N THR A 60 1.81 -1.56 -1.05
CA THR A 60 2.03 -0.40 -1.92
C THR A 60 3.06 0.58 -1.38
N VAL A 61 3.36 0.57 -0.07
CA VAL A 61 4.45 1.36 0.51
C VAL A 61 5.83 1.01 -0.09
N PHE A 62 6.03 -0.21 -0.57
CA PHE A 62 7.32 -0.60 -1.17
C PHE A 62 7.64 0.14 -2.47
N PHE A 63 6.64 0.74 -3.13
CA PHE A 63 6.88 1.61 -4.28
C PHE A 63 7.62 2.90 -3.88
N GLU A 64 7.62 3.30 -2.60
CA GLU A 64 8.46 4.41 -2.10
C GLU A 64 9.96 4.18 -2.38
N ALA A 65 10.39 2.91 -2.39
CA ALA A 65 11.76 2.52 -2.71
C ALA A 65 12.05 2.47 -4.22
N THR A 66 11.14 2.95 -5.07
CA THR A 66 11.28 2.98 -6.53
C THR A 66 10.98 4.38 -7.07
N ASN A 67 11.29 4.62 -8.34
CA ASN A 67 10.85 5.83 -9.03
C ASN A 67 9.37 5.81 -9.46
N VAL A 68 8.62 4.73 -9.24
CA VAL A 68 7.18 4.67 -9.49
C VAL A 68 6.42 5.33 -8.33
N SER A 69 5.48 6.21 -8.62
CA SER A 69 4.61 6.85 -7.62
C SER A 69 3.69 5.84 -6.97
N GLU A 70 3.56 5.92 -5.65
CA GLU A 70 2.60 5.19 -4.82
C GLU A 70 1.26 5.94 -4.65
N GLY A 71 1.01 6.94 -5.50
CA GLY A 71 -0.23 7.72 -5.51
C GLY A 71 -0.26 8.89 -4.52
N ARG A 72 0.82 9.17 -3.77
CA ARG A 72 0.92 10.38 -2.94
C ARG A 72 0.81 11.64 -3.80
N GLY A 73 0.13 12.66 -3.27
CA GLY A 73 -0.19 13.88 -4.02
C GLY A 73 -1.33 13.70 -5.03
N THR A 74 -2.22 12.74 -4.77
CA THR A 74 -3.44 12.48 -5.55
C THR A 74 -4.63 12.27 -4.61
N ASP A 75 -5.81 12.01 -5.16
CA ASP A 75 -7.01 11.67 -4.38
C ASP A 75 -6.98 10.26 -3.79
N LEU A 76 -6.16 9.36 -4.35
CA LEU A 76 -6.15 7.92 -4.06
C LEU A 76 -4.75 7.41 -3.63
N PRO A 77 -4.09 8.02 -2.63
CA PRO A 77 -2.79 7.56 -2.17
C PRO A 77 -2.85 6.10 -1.69
N PHE A 78 -1.85 5.30 -2.09
CA PHE A 78 -1.73 3.85 -1.81
C PHE A 78 -2.81 2.94 -2.42
N GLU A 79 -3.82 3.49 -3.09
CA GLU A 79 -4.84 2.74 -3.85
C GLU A 79 -4.47 2.65 -5.35
N GLN A 80 -3.44 3.38 -5.78
CA GLN A 80 -2.93 3.35 -7.14
C GLN A 80 -1.42 3.61 -7.19
N ILE A 81 -0.78 3.10 -8.24
CA ILE A 81 0.63 3.36 -8.54
C ILE A 81 0.75 3.93 -9.95
N GLY A 82 1.83 4.65 -10.27
CA GLY A 82 2.00 5.16 -11.63
C GLY A 82 3.32 5.86 -11.91
N ALA A 83 3.63 5.99 -13.20
CA ALA A 83 4.74 6.78 -13.71
C ALA A 83 4.41 7.27 -15.14
N PRO A 84 5.03 8.36 -15.63
CA PRO A 84 4.72 8.89 -16.97
C PRO A 84 5.06 7.89 -18.08
N TRP A 85 6.11 7.08 -17.86
CA TRP A 85 6.63 6.09 -18.79
C TRP A 85 5.95 4.72 -18.69
N LEU A 86 5.02 4.52 -17.74
CA LEU A 86 4.45 3.20 -17.47
C LEU A 86 3.54 2.74 -18.61
N ARG A 87 3.81 1.56 -19.16
CA ARG A 87 2.89 0.84 -20.05
C ARG A 87 1.79 0.16 -19.22
N ASN A 88 0.91 0.97 -18.63
CA ASN A 88 -0.06 0.53 -17.64
C ASN A 88 -1.02 -0.57 -18.14
N SER A 89 -1.48 -0.51 -19.40
CA SER A 89 -2.33 -1.55 -19.98
C SER A 89 -1.66 -2.92 -20.02
N GLU A 90 -0.36 -2.98 -20.37
CA GLU A 90 0.41 -4.23 -20.39
C GLU A 90 0.61 -4.78 -18.98
N VAL A 91 0.94 -3.90 -18.01
CA VAL A 91 1.09 -4.28 -16.60
C VAL A 91 -0.22 -4.82 -16.03
N VAL A 92 -1.34 -4.14 -16.28
CA VAL A 92 -2.67 -4.55 -15.82
C VAL A 92 -3.08 -5.89 -16.42
N ALA A 93 -2.88 -6.08 -17.73
CA ALA A 93 -3.19 -7.34 -18.39
C ALA A 93 -2.38 -8.49 -17.78
N ALA A 94 -1.08 -8.31 -17.61
CA ALA A 94 -0.20 -9.33 -17.02
C ALA A 94 -0.54 -9.62 -15.55
N MET A 95 -0.82 -8.61 -14.73
CA MET A 95 -1.19 -8.80 -13.32
C MET A 95 -2.56 -9.49 -13.16
N ASN A 96 -3.56 -9.11 -13.96
CA ASN A 96 -4.87 -9.77 -13.93
C ASN A 96 -4.77 -11.22 -14.43
N ALA A 97 -3.89 -11.52 -15.41
CA ALA A 97 -3.66 -12.89 -15.88
C ALA A 97 -3.06 -13.82 -14.82
N MET A 98 -2.44 -13.28 -13.76
CA MET A 98 -1.93 -14.08 -12.64
C MET A 98 -3.05 -14.61 -11.72
N ASN A 99 -4.29 -14.12 -11.86
CA ASN A 99 -5.45 -14.54 -11.05
C ASN A 99 -5.16 -14.49 -9.55
N LEU A 100 -4.51 -13.42 -9.08
CA LEU A 100 -4.21 -13.25 -7.67
C LEU A 100 -5.52 -13.14 -6.86
N PRO A 101 -5.63 -13.84 -5.71
CA PRO A 101 -6.86 -13.86 -4.95
C PRO A 101 -7.16 -12.49 -4.32
N GLY A 102 -8.44 -12.12 -4.34
CA GLY A 102 -8.95 -10.96 -3.61
C GLY A 102 -8.60 -9.59 -4.17
N ILE A 103 -8.06 -9.50 -5.39
CA ILE A 103 -7.64 -8.24 -6.00
C ILE A 103 -7.92 -8.19 -7.51
N ARG A 104 -8.22 -7.00 -8.02
CA ARG A 104 -8.26 -6.66 -9.45
C ARG A 104 -7.46 -5.39 -9.72
N PHE A 105 -6.98 -5.27 -10.95
CA PHE A 105 -6.23 -4.11 -11.42
C PHE A 105 -6.92 -3.43 -12.61
N GLU A 106 -6.84 -2.10 -12.64
CA GLU A 106 -7.36 -1.27 -13.75
C GLU A 106 -6.32 -0.27 -14.23
N ALA A 107 -6.23 -0.09 -15.54
CA ALA A 107 -5.39 0.94 -16.14
C ALA A 107 -6.08 2.30 -15.96
N VAL A 108 -5.38 3.25 -15.37
CA VAL A 108 -5.89 4.60 -15.11
C VAL A 108 -4.87 5.64 -15.53
N GLU A 109 -5.34 6.87 -15.70
CA GLU A 109 -4.49 8.06 -15.73
C GLU A 109 -4.92 8.99 -14.62
N PHE A 110 -3.97 9.58 -13.90
CA PHE A 110 -4.27 10.49 -12.80
C PHE A 110 -3.25 11.63 -12.71
N PRO A 111 -3.67 12.86 -12.43
CA PRO A 111 -2.77 13.97 -12.19
C PRO A 111 -2.16 13.91 -10.79
N THR A 112 -0.95 14.45 -10.64
CA THR A 112 -0.32 14.72 -9.34
C THR A 112 -0.34 16.21 -9.02
N THR A 113 -0.31 16.54 -7.73
CA THR A 113 -0.12 17.93 -7.30
C THR A 113 1.31 18.42 -7.57
N GLU A 114 1.49 19.74 -7.70
CA GLU A 114 2.81 20.39 -7.84
C GLU A 114 3.75 20.14 -6.65
N THR A 115 3.20 19.80 -5.49
CA THR A 115 3.95 19.61 -4.24
C THR A 115 4.32 18.15 -3.96
N THR A 116 3.94 17.20 -4.83
CA THR A 116 4.29 15.80 -4.61
C THR A 116 5.79 15.55 -4.84
N ARG A 117 6.32 14.52 -4.19
CA ARG A 117 7.74 14.15 -4.31
C ARG A 117 8.07 13.57 -5.69
N LYS A 118 7.18 12.73 -6.24
CA LYS A 118 7.41 11.99 -7.48
C LYS A 118 6.53 12.56 -8.59
N TYR A 119 7.17 13.05 -9.65
CA TYR A 119 6.51 13.59 -10.83
C TYR A 119 5.53 14.74 -10.50
N PRO A 120 5.99 15.87 -9.91
CA PRO A 120 5.12 17.00 -9.60
C PRO A 120 4.47 17.58 -10.86
N GLY A 121 3.17 17.86 -10.79
CA GLY A 121 2.39 18.51 -11.85
C GLY A 121 2.15 17.65 -13.11
N GLN A 122 2.39 16.33 -13.05
CA GLN A 122 2.31 15.44 -14.21
C GLN A 122 1.07 14.54 -14.16
N VAL A 123 0.60 14.14 -15.35
CA VAL A 123 -0.38 13.05 -15.49
C VAL A 123 0.39 11.73 -15.58
N LEU A 124 0.10 10.81 -14.67
CA LEU A 124 0.74 9.51 -14.62
C LEU A 124 -0.14 8.46 -15.27
N LYS A 125 0.47 7.59 -16.06
CA LYS A 125 -0.12 6.31 -16.43
C LYS A 125 0.04 5.38 -15.25
N GLY A 126 -1.08 4.84 -14.78
CA GLY A 126 -1.15 4.16 -13.52
C GLY A 126 -1.95 2.87 -13.52
N VAL A 127 -1.81 2.15 -12.43
CA VAL A 127 -2.54 0.94 -12.10
C VAL A 127 -3.29 1.18 -10.80
N ARG A 128 -4.62 1.14 -10.85
CA ARG A 128 -5.47 1.20 -9.67
C ARG A 128 -5.75 -0.21 -9.16
N PHE A 129 -5.68 -0.36 -7.85
CA PHE A 129 -5.95 -1.58 -7.12
C PHE A 129 -7.41 -1.52 -6.66
N THR A 130 -8.10 -2.66 -6.70
CA THR A 130 -9.45 -2.79 -6.15
C THR A 130 -9.55 -4.10 -5.42
N VAL A 131 -9.81 -4.05 -4.11
CA VAL A 131 -9.99 -5.25 -3.30
C VAL A 131 -11.33 -5.90 -3.67
N THR A 132 -11.29 -7.17 -4.06
CA THR A 132 -12.50 -7.97 -4.36
C THR A 132 -12.84 -8.94 -3.23
N ASP A 133 -11.84 -9.39 -2.47
CA ASP A 133 -12.00 -10.15 -1.23
C ASP A 133 -10.80 -9.91 -0.31
N ARG A 134 -11.03 -9.15 0.76
CA ARG A 134 -9.98 -8.75 1.72
C ARG A 134 -9.39 -9.91 2.52
N ALA A 135 -10.11 -11.02 2.68
CA ALA A 135 -9.63 -12.15 3.47
C ALA A 135 -8.55 -12.96 2.73
N SER A 136 -8.72 -13.12 1.41
CA SER A 136 -7.79 -13.84 0.55
C SER A 136 -6.68 -12.96 -0.04
N TYR A 137 -6.88 -11.62 -0.07
CA TYR A 137 -5.88 -10.68 -0.57
C TYR A 137 -4.55 -10.76 0.21
N ARG A 138 -3.44 -10.68 -0.53
CA ARG A 138 -2.07 -10.69 -0.02
C ARG A 138 -1.31 -9.46 -0.56
N PRO A 139 -1.38 -8.30 0.12
CA PRO A 139 -0.87 -7.02 -0.40
C PRO A 139 0.64 -7.06 -0.68
N LEU A 140 1.44 -7.57 0.25
CA LEU A 140 2.89 -7.63 0.10
C LEU A 140 3.31 -8.43 -1.14
N ALA A 141 2.82 -9.68 -1.26
CA ALA A 141 3.13 -10.54 -2.38
C ALA A 141 2.69 -9.91 -3.72
N THR A 142 1.48 -9.33 -3.73
CA THR A 142 0.93 -8.64 -4.90
C THR A 142 1.82 -7.49 -5.36
N SER A 143 2.23 -6.62 -4.45
CA SER A 143 3.05 -5.45 -4.78
C SER A 143 4.46 -5.84 -5.20
N LEU A 144 5.08 -6.86 -4.59
CA LEU A 144 6.40 -7.35 -5.01
C LEU A 144 6.37 -7.96 -6.41
N LEU A 145 5.33 -8.75 -6.74
CA LEU A 145 5.13 -9.27 -8.10
C LEU A 145 4.96 -8.13 -9.11
N MET A 146 4.21 -7.09 -8.76
CA MET A 146 4.02 -5.93 -9.63
C MET A 146 5.31 -5.13 -9.82
N ILE A 147 6.09 -4.90 -8.75
CA ILE A 147 7.38 -4.22 -8.84
C ILE A 147 8.33 -4.99 -9.76
N ASP A 148 8.45 -6.31 -9.57
CA ASP A 148 9.29 -7.16 -10.42
C ASP A 148 8.83 -7.13 -11.88
N LEU A 149 7.52 -7.22 -12.13
CA LEU A 149 6.96 -7.13 -13.46
C LEU A 149 7.26 -5.78 -14.12
N ILE A 150 7.02 -4.66 -13.42
CA ILE A 150 7.29 -3.32 -13.94
C ILE A 150 8.77 -3.17 -14.28
N ARG A 151 9.66 -3.62 -13.39
CA ARG A 151 11.12 -3.61 -13.60
C ARG A 151 11.51 -4.41 -14.84
N ARG A 152 10.95 -5.61 -15.05
CA ARG A 152 11.23 -6.43 -16.24
C ARG A 152 10.68 -5.84 -17.53
N LEU A 153 9.51 -5.20 -17.47
CA LEU A 153 8.90 -4.55 -18.63
C LEU A 153 9.54 -3.20 -18.95
N HIS A 154 10.22 -2.54 -18.02
CA HIS A 154 10.77 -1.19 -18.21
C HIS A 154 12.22 -1.11 -17.70
N PRO A 155 13.15 -1.93 -18.22
CA PRO A 155 14.51 -2.02 -17.69
C PRO A 155 15.28 -0.70 -17.78
N ASP A 156 14.98 0.14 -18.78
CA ASP A 156 15.68 1.42 -18.99
C ASP A 156 15.09 2.57 -18.16
N GLN A 157 13.81 2.47 -17.76
CA GLN A 157 13.11 3.53 -17.03
C GLN A 157 12.98 3.25 -15.53
N PHE A 158 12.85 1.98 -15.13
CA PHE A 158 12.68 1.63 -13.72
C PHE A 158 13.97 1.87 -12.94
N GLN A 159 13.85 2.50 -11.78
CA GLN A 159 14.97 2.74 -10.88
C GLN A 159 14.57 2.49 -9.43
N TRP A 160 15.50 1.94 -8.66
CA TRP A 160 15.40 1.93 -7.20
C TRP A 160 15.73 3.34 -6.67
N ALA A 161 14.94 3.81 -5.71
CA ALA A 161 15.21 5.06 -5.03
C ALA A 161 16.55 4.96 -4.28
N GLY A 162 17.42 5.95 -4.46
CA GLY A 162 18.75 5.97 -3.83
C GLY A 162 19.84 5.24 -4.61
N ALA A 163 19.57 4.69 -5.80
CA ALA A 163 20.62 4.22 -6.71
C ALA A 163 21.31 5.43 -7.36
N THR A 164 22.29 6.01 -6.67
CA THR A 164 23.36 6.78 -7.32
C THR A 164 24.18 5.83 -8.18
N VAL A 165 24.35 6.16 -9.46
CA VAL A 165 25.40 5.59 -10.33
C VAL A 165 26.77 6.00 -9.79
#